data_AF-A0A8B9VBR0-F1
#
_entry.id   AF-A0A8B9VBR0-F1
#
_cell.length_a   1.000
_cell.length_b   1.000
_cell.length_c   1.000
_cell.angle_alpha   90.00
_cell.angle_beta   90.00
_cell.angle_gamma   90.00
#
_symmetry.space_group_name_H-M   'P 1'
#
loop_
_entity.id
_entity.type
_entity.pdbx_description
1 polymer ?
#
loop_
_entity_poly.entity_id
_entity_poly.type
_entity_poly.pdbx_seq_one_letter_code
_entity_poly.pdbx_strand_id
1 'polypeptide(L)'
;MSLPLLRPGWADLGLFSYFWSFPSPLPPARCPSAPWWITGGLREGAETGGAALSRDRASLGEPGASPGASRSPRGGHRRAAPGLPSTQAPPKPSWAGPGAGKGRGRGRGLGPGRMNEAEGLRQRRPLRPQVITEDSPAQEAKEGSTYSSKVFRVTFLTLAATLTVPLLGATVLLDCPIDPQPISLKEPPLLTGVLEPNSKLQKAERLWENQLVGPESIVNIGDVLFTGTADGKILKIEDGVIQTIARIGHGPCGTREDEPTCGRPLGIRVGPNNTLFVADAYYGLYEVNPGTGETKMLVSTKTPIEGQKLSFVNDLTVTRDGRKIYFTDSSSKWQRRDYLFLLMEGTDDGRLLEYDTVTKEVKVLMVGLRFPNGVQLSPAEDFVLVQETTMARIRRYYVSGLMKGGADMFVENMPGLPDNIRLSSSGGYWVAMAAVRPNPGFSMFDFLSEKPWIKRMIFKLLSQETVTKFLPKRSLIVELSETGSYKRSFHDPTGMTAAYISEVHEHDGYLYLGSFRSPFICRLNLQHV
;
A
#
# COMPACT_ATOMS: atom_id res chain seq x y z
N MET A 1 -56.52 47.40 9.15
CA MET A 1 -57.42 46.51 8.40
C MET A 1 -56.57 45.47 7.68
N SER A 2 -56.78 44.16 7.73
CA SER A 2 -57.61 43.31 8.61
C SER A 2 -56.98 41.89 8.63
N LEU A 3 -57.33 41.06 9.63
CA LEU A 3 -56.67 39.78 9.99
C LEU A 3 -57.22 38.54 9.18
N PRO A 4 -56.78 37.27 9.40
CA PRO A 4 -56.49 36.29 8.33
C PRO A 4 -57.35 35.01 8.41
N LEU A 5 -56.94 33.91 7.73
CA LEU A 5 -57.15 32.45 7.98
C LEU A 5 -56.19 31.69 7.00
N LEU A 6 -55.66 30.46 7.17
CA LEU A 6 -55.42 29.54 8.31
C LEU A 6 -54.30 28.50 7.93
N ARG A 7 -54.07 27.46 8.75
CA ARG A 7 -53.42 26.16 8.44
C ARG A 7 -54.25 25.03 9.10
N PRO A 8 -54.30 23.77 8.59
CA PRO A 8 -53.35 22.69 8.93
C PRO A 8 -53.06 21.78 7.68
N GLY A 9 -52.35 20.63 7.70
CA GLY A 9 -51.80 19.77 8.76
C GLY A 9 -50.82 18.70 8.20
N TRP A 10 -50.52 17.66 8.98
CA TRP A 10 -49.39 16.72 8.79
C TRP A 10 -49.66 15.47 7.93
N ALA A 11 -48.56 14.91 7.38
CA ALA A 11 -48.22 13.48 7.14
C ALA A 11 -49.12 12.56 6.28
N ASP A 12 -48.51 11.84 5.32
CA ASP A 12 -48.50 10.36 5.34
C ASP A 12 -47.44 9.69 4.42
N LEU A 13 -47.22 8.38 4.62
CA LEU A 13 -46.27 7.50 3.92
C LEU A 13 -46.95 6.57 2.87
N GLY A 14 -46.21 6.16 1.83
CA GLY A 14 -46.63 5.16 0.81
C GLY A 14 -45.96 5.46 -0.54
N LEU A 15 -45.00 4.71 -1.12
CA LEU A 15 -44.79 3.27 -1.32
C LEU A 15 -45.81 2.61 -2.29
N PHE A 16 -45.26 1.97 -3.32
CA PHE A 16 -45.89 1.22 -4.43
C PHE A 16 -46.68 1.99 -5.51
N SER A 17 -46.06 2.14 -6.69
CA SER A 17 -46.49 1.48 -7.94
C SER A 17 -45.54 1.84 -9.10
N TYR A 18 -45.09 0.83 -9.86
CA TYR A 18 -45.01 0.78 -11.33
C TYR A 18 -44.14 -0.41 -11.77
N PHE A 19 -44.80 -1.39 -12.38
CA PHE A 19 -44.18 -2.53 -13.06
C PHE A 19 -44.71 -2.52 -14.51
N TRP A 20 -43.95 -3.14 -15.43
CA TRP A 20 -44.25 -3.34 -16.86
C TRP A 20 -44.01 -2.16 -17.82
N SER A 21 -42.87 -2.22 -18.52
CA SER A 21 -42.76 -1.96 -19.95
C SER A 21 -41.55 -2.72 -20.52
N PHE A 22 -41.81 -3.72 -21.37
CA PHE A 22 -40.80 -4.45 -22.14
C PHE A 22 -40.65 -3.83 -23.54
N PRO A 23 -39.44 -3.77 -24.10
CA PRO A 23 -39.21 -3.77 -25.54
C PRO A 23 -38.65 -5.12 -26.04
N SER A 24 -39.17 -5.56 -27.18
CA SER A 24 -38.81 -6.80 -27.90
C SER A 24 -37.56 -6.59 -28.81
N PRO A 25 -36.99 -7.64 -29.44
CA PRO A 25 -35.53 -7.71 -29.65
C PRO A 25 -35.04 -7.29 -31.05
N LEU A 26 -33.72 -7.07 -31.15
CA LEU A 26 -32.95 -6.87 -32.39
C LEU A 26 -31.92 -8.00 -32.62
N PRO A 27 -31.46 -8.23 -33.87
CA PRO A 27 -30.94 -9.53 -34.33
C PRO A 27 -29.45 -9.81 -34.02
N PRO A 28 -28.97 -11.06 -34.18
CA PRO A 28 -27.66 -11.49 -33.68
C PRO A 28 -26.46 -11.01 -34.52
N ALA A 29 -25.37 -10.68 -33.82
CA ALA A 29 -24.08 -10.35 -34.42
C ALA A 29 -23.33 -11.60 -34.91
N ARG A 30 -22.60 -11.46 -36.02
CA ARG A 30 -21.73 -12.51 -36.58
C ARG A 30 -20.33 -12.46 -35.96
N CYS A 31 -19.78 -13.62 -35.59
CA CYS A 31 -18.36 -13.76 -35.23
C CYS A 31 -17.45 -13.67 -36.49
N PRO A 32 -16.26 -13.05 -36.39
CA PRO A 32 -15.15 -13.32 -37.31
C PRO A 32 -14.41 -14.61 -36.90
N SER A 33 -13.98 -15.39 -37.90
CA SER A 33 -13.28 -16.67 -37.73
C SER A 33 -11.76 -16.52 -37.60
N ALA A 34 -11.11 -17.54 -37.02
CA ALA A 34 -9.66 -17.66 -36.95
C ALA A 34 -9.01 -17.87 -38.34
N PRO A 35 -7.74 -17.46 -38.54
CA PRO A 35 -7.00 -17.69 -39.78
C PRO A 35 -6.45 -19.13 -39.86
N TRP A 36 -6.52 -19.72 -41.05
CA TRP A 36 -5.91 -21.02 -41.38
C TRP A 36 -4.54 -20.85 -42.07
N TRP A 37 -3.76 -21.92 -42.02
CA TRP A 37 -2.43 -22.05 -42.63
C TRP A 37 -2.48 -22.23 -44.15
N ILE A 38 -1.48 -21.73 -44.88
CA ILE A 38 -1.07 -22.26 -46.19
C ILE A 38 0.45 -22.45 -46.23
N THR A 39 0.86 -23.54 -46.88
CA THR A 39 2.22 -24.06 -47.00
C THR A 39 2.91 -23.73 -48.33
N GLY A 40 4.24 -23.68 -48.33
CA GLY A 40 5.11 -23.75 -49.53
C GLY A 40 5.74 -22.40 -49.94
N GLY A 41 6.99 -22.31 -50.44
CA GLY A 41 8.05 -23.33 -50.53
C GLY A 41 8.84 -23.25 -51.84
N LEU A 42 10.13 -22.83 -51.78
CA LEU A 42 11.21 -23.00 -52.78
C LEU A 42 10.96 -22.39 -54.20
N ARG A 43 11.87 -21.67 -54.88
CA ARG A 43 13.28 -21.97 -55.20
C ARG A 43 13.93 -20.85 -56.07
N GLU A 44 15.26 -20.73 -56.00
CA GLU A 44 16.25 -20.38 -57.07
C GLU A 44 16.30 -19.03 -57.84
N GLY A 45 17.53 -18.66 -58.26
CA GLY A 45 17.89 -17.53 -59.15
C GLY A 45 18.36 -16.27 -58.39
N ALA A 46 19.64 -15.96 -58.12
CA ALA A 46 20.90 -16.09 -58.85
C ALA A 46 21.14 -15.02 -59.95
N GLU A 47 22.19 -14.22 -59.72
CA GLU A 47 23.03 -13.43 -60.67
C GLU A 47 22.58 -12.01 -61.08
N THR A 48 23.45 -11.03 -61.39
CA THR A 48 24.92 -10.80 -61.25
C THR A 48 25.25 -9.30 -61.42
N GLY A 49 26.43 -8.84 -60.94
CA GLY A 49 27.08 -7.58 -61.38
C GLY A 49 26.58 -6.26 -60.75
N GLY A 50 27.37 -5.21 -60.58
CA GLY A 50 28.82 -5.07 -60.82
C GLY A 50 29.37 -3.66 -60.49
N ALA A 51 30.27 -3.61 -59.50
CA ALA A 51 31.58 -2.94 -59.46
C ALA A 51 31.84 -1.51 -60.03
N ALA A 52 32.24 -0.58 -59.13
CA ALA A 52 33.36 0.38 -59.23
C ALA A 52 33.42 1.18 -57.88
N LEU A 53 34.44 1.24 -57.01
CA LEU A 53 35.92 1.25 -57.03
C LEU A 53 36.63 2.55 -57.46
N SER A 54 36.90 3.40 -56.47
CA SER A 54 38.18 4.08 -56.17
C SER A 54 38.21 4.23 -54.63
N ARG A 55 39.20 3.82 -53.81
CA ARG A 55 40.68 3.88 -53.84
C ARG A 55 41.25 5.28 -53.92
N ASP A 56 41.73 5.76 -52.76
CA ASP A 56 43.17 6.07 -52.66
C ASP A 56 43.79 5.70 -51.30
N ARG A 57 45.11 5.55 -51.32
CA ARG A 57 46.09 5.21 -50.26
C ARG A 57 47.16 6.33 -50.28
N ALA A 58 48.10 6.55 -49.37
CA ALA A 58 48.50 6.01 -48.06
C ALA A 58 49.58 6.96 -47.43
N SER A 59 50.27 6.48 -46.39
CA SER A 59 51.49 6.99 -45.70
C SER A 59 51.22 7.86 -44.46
N LEU A 60 51.57 7.47 -43.22
CA LEU A 60 52.78 6.89 -42.58
C LEU A 60 53.79 7.96 -42.13
N GLY A 61 54.07 8.01 -40.81
CA GLY A 61 55.00 8.99 -40.23
C GLY A 61 55.14 8.98 -38.70
N GLU A 62 55.61 7.88 -38.12
CA GLU A 62 56.29 7.81 -36.81
C GLU A 62 57.42 6.75 -36.94
N PRO A 63 58.54 6.76 -36.18
CA PRO A 63 58.57 7.00 -34.72
C PRO A 63 59.78 7.79 -34.16
N GLY A 64 59.81 8.03 -32.84
CA GLY A 64 61.00 8.47 -32.10
C GLY A 64 60.88 8.14 -30.60
N ALA A 65 61.92 7.58 -29.98
CA ALA A 65 61.84 7.00 -28.63
C ALA A 65 62.92 7.50 -27.65
N SER A 66 62.50 7.82 -26.41
CA SER A 66 63.21 7.57 -25.13
C SER A 66 64.61 8.20 -24.88
N PRO A 67 65.18 8.14 -23.64
CA PRO A 67 64.59 7.98 -22.30
C PRO A 67 65.05 9.07 -21.29
N GLY A 68 64.49 9.06 -20.07
CA GLY A 68 65.03 9.82 -18.92
C GLY A 68 64.54 9.26 -17.58
N ALA A 69 65.45 8.95 -16.64
CA ALA A 69 65.14 8.20 -15.42
C ALA A 69 65.60 8.89 -14.12
N SER A 70 64.85 8.71 -13.03
CA SER A 70 65.32 8.70 -11.63
C SER A 70 64.15 8.32 -10.70
N ARG A 71 64.19 7.15 -10.04
CA ARG A 71 64.74 6.88 -8.69
C ARG A 71 63.93 7.49 -7.53
N SER A 72 63.29 6.59 -6.77
CA SER A 72 62.78 6.77 -5.40
C SER A 72 63.96 6.85 -4.38
N PRO A 73 63.79 7.03 -3.02
CA PRO A 73 62.92 6.19 -2.17
C PRO A 73 62.42 6.74 -0.79
N ARG A 74 61.74 5.85 -0.03
CA ARG A 74 61.61 5.76 1.45
C ARG A 74 60.55 6.58 2.22
N GLY A 75 60.01 5.93 3.26
CA GLY A 75 59.14 6.48 4.32
C GLY A 75 57.66 6.12 4.14
N GLY A 76 57.04 5.16 4.84
CA GLY A 76 57.55 4.28 5.90
C GLY A 76 57.17 4.71 7.31
N HIS A 77 55.90 4.49 7.73
CA HIS A 77 55.58 4.30 9.15
C HIS A 77 54.33 3.44 9.38
N ARG A 78 54.52 2.32 10.08
CA ARG A 78 53.47 1.60 10.79
C ARG A 78 53.20 2.28 12.14
N ARG A 79 51.92 2.44 12.52
CA ARG A 79 51.42 2.32 13.91
C ARG A 79 50.06 1.61 13.80
N ALA A 80 49.93 0.35 14.23
CA ALA A 80 49.95 -0.16 15.60
C ALA A 80 48.75 0.35 16.41
N ALA A 81 47.81 -0.57 16.67
CA ALA A 81 46.64 -0.36 17.50
C ALA A 81 46.97 -0.55 19.00
N PRO A 82 46.15 0.03 19.88
CA PRO A 82 45.55 -0.65 21.02
C PRO A 82 44.04 -0.83 20.75
N GLY A 83 43.33 -1.83 21.22
CA GLY A 83 43.56 -2.67 22.41
C GLY A 83 42.23 -2.70 23.17
N LEU A 84 41.50 -3.81 23.06
CA LEU A 84 40.23 -4.04 23.77
C LEU A 84 40.41 -4.00 25.29
N PRO A 85 39.37 -3.60 26.03
CA PRO A 85 39.01 -4.28 27.26
C PRO A 85 37.64 -4.97 27.14
N SER A 86 37.60 -6.23 27.56
CA SER A 86 36.39 -7.05 27.67
C SER A 86 35.77 -6.96 29.06
N THR A 87 34.47 -6.67 29.12
CA THR A 87 33.62 -6.86 30.32
C THR A 87 32.25 -7.33 29.87
N GLN A 88 32.01 -8.64 29.88
CA GLN A 88 31.25 -9.37 30.91
C GLN A 88 29.78 -8.96 31.02
N ALA A 89 28.89 -9.90 30.65
CA ALA A 89 27.45 -9.80 30.81
C ALA A 89 26.99 -10.30 32.20
N PRO A 90 25.90 -9.74 32.77
CA PRO A 90 25.28 -10.27 33.98
C PRO A 90 24.40 -11.51 33.70
N PRO A 91 24.24 -12.43 34.66
CA PRO A 91 23.54 -13.72 34.45
C PRO A 91 22.02 -13.65 34.62
N LYS A 92 21.33 -14.62 34.03
CA LYS A 92 19.89 -14.89 34.26
C LYS A 92 19.68 -15.57 35.63
N PRO A 93 18.59 -15.28 36.37
CA PRO A 93 18.15 -16.11 37.47
C PRO A 93 17.27 -17.27 36.95
N SER A 94 17.65 -18.50 37.30
CA SER A 94 16.78 -19.68 37.22
C SER A 94 15.90 -19.77 38.47
N TRP A 95 14.63 -20.14 38.30
CA TRP A 95 13.78 -20.57 39.41
C TRP A 95 13.16 -21.92 39.11
N ALA A 96 13.50 -22.91 39.94
CA ALA A 96 12.84 -24.20 40.00
C ALA A 96 11.87 -24.20 41.21
N GLY A 97 10.73 -24.88 41.07
CA GLY A 97 9.97 -25.36 42.23
C GLY A 97 10.75 -26.45 42.98
N PRO A 98 10.25 -26.96 44.12
CA PRO A 98 8.97 -27.69 44.10
C PRO A 98 8.16 -27.56 45.41
N GLY A 99 7.09 -28.37 45.58
CA GLY A 99 6.61 -28.74 46.91
C GLY A 99 5.10 -28.89 47.08
N ALA A 100 4.51 -29.99 46.61
CA ALA A 100 3.14 -30.37 47.01
C ALA A 100 3.16 -31.09 48.37
N GLY A 101 2.26 -30.72 49.28
CA GLY A 101 2.11 -31.33 50.60
C GLY A 101 0.65 -31.67 50.94
N LYS A 102 0.21 -32.89 50.66
CA LYS A 102 -1.07 -33.43 51.17
C LYS A 102 -0.86 -34.03 52.56
N GLY A 103 -1.68 -33.63 53.54
CA GLY A 103 -1.77 -34.28 54.84
C GLY A 103 -3.23 -34.57 55.23
N ARG A 104 -3.60 -35.84 55.34
CA ARG A 104 -4.88 -36.31 55.91
C ARG A 104 -4.63 -37.18 57.13
N GLY A 105 -5.33 -36.92 58.24
CA GLY A 105 -5.55 -37.83 59.38
C GLY A 105 -6.61 -37.16 60.28
N ARG A 106 -7.79 -37.76 60.57
CA ARG A 106 -8.05 -38.93 61.44
C ARG A 106 -7.38 -38.77 62.81
N GLY A 107 -8.08 -38.79 63.96
CA GLY A 107 -9.52 -38.90 64.25
C GLY A 107 -9.77 -39.56 65.62
N ARG A 108 -11.02 -39.52 66.12
CA ARG A 108 -11.49 -40.04 67.45
C ARG A 108 -10.99 -39.18 68.64
N GLY A 109 -11.73 -38.94 69.73
CA GLY A 109 -13.12 -39.28 70.10
C GLY A 109 -13.20 -40.01 71.45
N LEU A 110 -14.01 -39.52 72.41
CA LEU A 110 -14.60 -40.19 73.60
C LEU A 110 -15.42 -39.14 74.43
N GLY A 111 -16.54 -39.54 75.06
CA GLY A 111 -17.39 -38.70 75.96
C GLY A 111 -17.27 -39.15 77.44
N PRO A 112 -18.35 -39.25 78.26
CA PRO A 112 -19.66 -38.57 78.27
C PRO A 112 -20.18 -38.16 79.70
N GLY A 113 -21.36 -37.52 79.82
CA GLY A 113 -22.16 -37.36 81.06
C GLY A 113 -23.26 -36.28 80.93
N ARG A 114 -24.58 -36.57 80.99
CA ARG A 114 -25.51 -36.79 82.15
C ARG A 114 -25.64 -35.57 83.10
N MET A 115 -26.84 -35.13 83.54
CA MET A 115 -28.23 -35.54 83.26
C MET A 115 -29.25 -34.44 83.74
N ASN A 116 -30.56 -34.72 83.61
CA ASN A 116 -31.75 -34.02 84.16
C ASN A 116 -32.26 -32.79 83.37
N GLU A 117 -33.55 -32.48 83.30
CA GLU A 117 -34.84 -33.21 83.28
C GLU A 117 -35.92 -32.11 83.34
N ALA A 118 -36.97 -32.19 82.50
CA ALA A 118 -38.25 -31.53 82.74
C ALA A 118 -39.34 -32.20 81.87
N GLU A 119 -40.48 -32.50 82.49
CA GLU A 119 -41.68 -33.03 81.85
C GLU A 119 -42.33 -31.95 80.94
N GLY A 120 -43.20 -32.23 79.98
CA GLY A 120 -43.87 -33.47 79.58
C GLY A 120 -45.32 -33.14 79.20
N LEU A 121 -45.78 -33.50 77.99
CA LEU A 121 -47.19 -33.41 77.61
C LEU A 121 -47.50 -34.30 76.39
N ARG A 122 -48.44 -35.24 76.57
CA ARG A 122 -48.95 -36.10 75.49
C ARG A 122 -49.91 -35.30 74.60
N GLN A 123 -49.65 -35.23 73.30
CA GLN A 123 -50.70 -34.95 72.30
C GLN A 123 -50.74 -36.03 71.22
N ARG A 124 -51.97 -36.29 70.74
CA ARG A 124 -52.33 -37.46 69.92
C ARG A 124 -51.78 -37.32 68.50
N ARG A 125 -51.41 -38.43 67.85
CA ARG A 125 -51.27 -38.50 66.39
C ARG A 125 -52.64 -38.39 65.71
N PRO A 126 -52.79 -37.51 64.71
CA PRO A 126 -53.71 -37.72 63.59
C PRO A 126 -52.95 -38.33 62.40
N LEU A 127 -53.70 -39.01 61.55
CA LEU A 127 -53.27 -39.84 60.42
C LEU A 127 -52.30 -39.16 59.42
N ARG A 128 -51.36 -39.96 58.88
CA ARG A 128 -50.77 -39.69 57.56
C ARG A 128 -51.90 -39.63 56.53
N PRO A 129 -51.91 -38.65 55.61
CA PRO A 129 -52.63 -38.82 54.36
C PRO A 129 -52.01 -39.99 53.58
N GLN A 130 -52.77 -41.06 53.35
CA GLN A 130 -52.49 -41.94 52.24
C GLN A 130 -52.86 -41.18 50.97
N VAL A 131 -51.87 -40.83 50.15
CA VAL A 131 -52.14 -40.52 48.75
C VAL A 131 -52.43 -41.86 48.08
N ILE A 132 -53.71 -42.12 47.84
CA ILE A 132 -54.16 -43.25 47.05
C ILE A 132 -53.74 -42.98 45.61
N THR A 133 -52.99 -43.92 45.02
CA THR A 133 -52.71 -43.96 43.60
C THR A 133 -53.98 -44.39 42.86
N GLU A 134 -54.64 -43.46 42.19
CA GLU A 134 -55.55 -43.80 41.09
C GLU A 134 -54.76 -43.80 39.78
N ASP A 135 -54.65 -44.97 39.17
CA ASP A 135 -54.13 -45.12 37.82
C ASP A 135 -55.17 -44.67 36.79
N SER A 136 -54.89 -43.58 36.08
CA SER A 136 -55.37 -43.35 34.71
C SER A 136 -54.46 -42.38 33.96
N PRO A 137 -54.29 -42.54 32.64
CA PRO A 137 -53.08 -42.08 31.97
C PRO A 137 -53.11 -40.58 31.66
N ALA A 138 -52.18 -39.84 32.25
CA ALA A 138 -51.80 -38.51 31.77
C ALA A 138 -51.03 -38.63 30.45
N GLN A 139 -51.75 -38.77 29.34
CA GLN A 139 -51.21 -38.45 28.02
C GLN A 139 -50.86 -36.95 27.95
N GLU A 140 -49.79 -36.65 27.21
CA GLU A 140 -49.54 -35.35 26.57
C GLU A 140 -49.31 -34.12 27.47
N ALA A 141 -48.17 -34.11 28.16
CA ALA A 141 -47.51 -32.87 28.59
C ALA A 141 -45.97 -32.94 28.48
N LYS A 142 -45.43 -33.50 27.39
CA LYS A 142 -43.97 -33.61 27.16
C LYS A 142 -43.47 -33.09 25.80
N GLU A 143 -44.31 -32.38 25.06
CA GLU A 143 -43.98 -31.94 23.68
C GLU A 143 -43.35 -30.54 23.60
N GLY A 144 -43.63 -29.64 24.55
CA GLY A 144 -43.24 -28.22 24.49
C GLY A 144 -41.73 -27.95 24.38
N SER A 145 -40.88 -28.77 25.01
CA SER A 145 -39.41 -28.58 24.98
C SER A 145 -38.75 -29.13 23.71
N THR A 146 -39.36 -30.12 23.06
CA THR A 146 -38.76 -30.84 21.92
C THR A 146 -39.10 -30.15 20.60
N TYR A 147 -40.27 -29.51 20.51
CA TYR A 147 -40.69 -28.76 19.34
C TYR A 147 -39.84 -27.50 19.13
N SER A 148 -39.66 -26.67 20.16
CA SER A 148 -38.85 -25.44 20.10
C SER A 148 -37.39 -25.69 19.68
N SER A 149 -36.76 -26.73 20.23
CA SER A 149 -35.38 -27.11 19.88
C SER A 149 -35.24 -27.69 18.47
N LYS A 150 -36.26 -28.41 17.96
CA LYS A 150 -36.31 -28.85 16.56
C LYS A 150 -36.50 -27.67 15.61
N VAL A 151 -37.44 -26.77 15.88
CA VAL A 151 -37.67 -25.56 15.08
C VAL A 151 -36.40 -24.69 15.04
N PHE A 152 -35.79 -24.40 16.20
CA PHE A 152 -34.54 -23.63 16.26
C PHE A 152 -33.40 -24.29 15.45
N ARG A 153 -33.25 -25.61 15.55
CA ARG A 153 -32.26 -26.36 14.73
C ARG A 153 -32.57 -26.29 13.24
N VAL A 154 -33.83 -26.45 12.83
CA VAL A 154 -34.24 -26.37 11.42
C VAL A 154 -34.02 -24.95 10.89
N THR A 155 -34.47 -23.92 11.60
CA THR A 155 -34.24 -22.51 11.23
C THR A 155 -32.76 -22.16 11.16
N PHE A 156 -31.93 -22.65 12.10
CA PHE A 156 -30.49 -22.44 12.06
C PHE A 156 -29.83 -23.18 10.89
N LEU A 157 -30.24 -24.41 10.60
CA LEU A 157 -29.72 -25.20 9.47
C LEU A 157 -30.17 -24.63 8.12
N THR A 158 -31.39 -24.13 7.98
CA THR A 158 -31.84 -23.46 6.75
C THR A 158 -31.16 -22.10 6.59
N LEU A 159 -30.96 -21.33 7.66
CA LEU A 159 -30.18 -20.09 7.60
C LEU A 159 -28.71 -20.36 7.23
N ALA A 160 -28.10 -21.40 7.83
CA ALA A 160 -26.75 -21.83 7.48
C ALA A 160 -26.69 -22.27 6.01
N ALA A 161 -27.61 -23.11 5.53
CA ALA A 161 -27.65 -23.56 4.14
C ALA A 161 -27.88 -22.41 3.14
N THR A 162 -28.76 -21.45 3.47
CA THR A 162 -29.00 -20.26 2.62
C THR A 162 -27.82 -19.29 2.58
N LEU A 163 -26.89 -19.36 3.52
CA LEU A 163 -25.61 -18.64 3.48
C LEU A 163 -24.49 -19.46 2.82
N THR A 164 -24.37 -20.75 3.14
CA THR A 164 -23.27 -21.59 2.66
C THR A 164 -23.44 -22.04 1.22
N VAL A 165 -24.66 -22.32 0.74
CA VAL A 165 -24.87 -22.77 -0.66
C VAL A 165 -24.54 -21.66 -1.66
N PRO A 166 -25.00 -20.39 -1.52
CA PRO A 166 -24.57 -19.32 -2.40
C PRO A 166 -23.09 -18.99 -2.26
N LEU A 167 -22.52 -19.06 -1.05
CA LEU A 167 -21.09 -18.85 -0.83
C LEU A 167 -20.26 -19.93 -1.55
N LEU A 168 -20.65 -21.20 -1.45
CA LEU A 168 -20.01 -22.32 -2.16
C LEU A 168 -20.18 -22.17 -3.67
N GLY A 169 -21.37 -21.82 -4.14
CA GLY A 169 -21.63 -21.47 -5.54
C GLY A 169 -20.69 -20.37 -6.04
N ALA A 170 -20.54 -19.28 -5.28
CA ALA A 170 -19.58 -18.21 -5.58
C ALA A 170 -18.12 -18.69 -5.54
N THR A 171 -17.75 -19.60 -4.63
CA THR A 171 -16.38 -20.16 -4.59
C THR A 171 -16.04 -20.95 -5.86
N VAL A 172 -17.02 -21.61 -6.48
CA VAL A 172 -16.83 -22.48 -7.65
C VAL A 172 -17.04 -21.72 -8.96
N LEU A 173 -18.05 -20.85 -9.05
CA LEU A 173 -18.51 -20.24 -10.29
C LEU A 173 -17.90 -18.87 -10.62
N LEU A 174 -17.40 -18.12 -9.62
CA LEU A 174 -16.80 -16.81 -9.84
C LEU A 174 -15.29 -16.94 -9.93
N ASP A 175 -14.68 -16.41 -11.00
CA ASP A 175 -13.24 -16.26 -11.07
C ASP A 175 -12.74 -15.20 -10.08
N CYS A 176 -11.55 -15.40 -9.53
CA CYS A 176 -10.90 -14.37 -8.73
C CYS A 176 -9.95 -13.58 -9.63
N PRO A 177 -9.99 -12.23 -9.65
CA PRO A 177 -9.04 -11.44 -10.46
C PRO A 177 -7.59 -11.57 -9.96
N ILE A 178 -7.41 -11.93 -8.69
CA ILE A 178 -6.09 -12.03 -8.04
C ILE A 178 -5.73 -13.48 -7.69
N ASP A 179 -4.43 -13.77 -7.69
CA ASP A 179 -3.82 -15.00 -7.15
C ASP A 179 -2.95 -14.67 -5.92
N PRO A 180 -3.54 -14.55 -4.72
CA PRO A 180 -2.87 -13.88 -3.62
C PRO A 180 -1.80 -14.75 -2.97
N GLN A 181 -0.62 -14.17 -2.81
CA GLN A 181 0.49 -14.79 -2.13
C GLN A 181 0.36 -14.61 -0.61
N PRO A 182 0.77 -15.61 0.19
CA PRO A 182 0.90 -15.46 1.63
C PRO A 182 2.11 -14.57 1.93
N ILE A 183 1.87 -13.48 2.66
CA ILE A 183 2.92 -12.57 3.11
C ILE A 183 2.94 -12.55 4.63
N SER A 184 4.07 -12.88 5.23
CA SER A 184 4.26 -12.73 6.67
C SER A 184 4.72 -11.31 6.97
N LEU A 185 3.84 -10.54 7.60
CA LEU A 185 4.17 -9.23 8.18
C LEU A 185 4.44 -9.43 9.68
N LYS A 186 5.55 -8.86 10.18
CA LYS A 186 5.79 -8.75 11.62
C LYS A 186 4.67 -7.87 12.22
N GLU A 187 4.29 -8.11 13.47
CA GLU A 187 3.32 -7.25 14.17
C GLU A 187 3.75 -5.77 14.09
N PRO A 188 2.86 -4.81 13.74
CA PRO A 188 3.25 -3.41 13.58
C PRO A 188 3.87 -2.83 14.86
N PRO A 189 4.80 -1.85 14.77
CA PRO A 189 5.41 -1.24 15.94
C PRO A 189 4.36 -0.50 16.78
N LEU A 190 4.48 -0.60 18.11
CA LEU A 190 3.63 0.12 19.05
C LEU A 190 3.73 1.64 18.80
N LEU A 191 2.58 2.28 18.57
CA LEU A 191 2.46 3.72 18.35
C LEU A 191 2.68 4.47 19.67
N THR A 192 3.93 4.63 20.06
CA THR A 192 4.39 5.19 21.34
C THR A 192 5.63 6.07 21.13
N GLY A 193 5.87 7.01 22.05
CA GLY A 193 6.99 7.94 21.95
C GLY A 193 6.92 8.77 20.66
N VAL A 194 7.94 8.66 19.80
CA VAL A 194 7.97 9.37 18.51
C VAL A 194 6.79 9.01 17.60
N LEU A 195 6.24 7.80 17.73
CA LEU A 195 5.10 7.31 16.95
C LEU A 195 3.73 7.52 17.64
N GLU A 196 3.67 8.22 18.77
CA GLU A 196 2.45 8.39 19.55
C GLU A 196 1.34 9.11 18.75
N PRO A 197 0.09 8.57 18.72
CA PRO A 197 -1.02 9.15 17.99
C PRO A 197 -1.31 10.58 18.43
N ASN A 198 -1.45 11.48 17.45
CA ASN A 198 -1.74 12.90 17.68
C ASN A 198 -2.75 13.42 16.63
N SER A 199 -2.99 14.73 16.62
CA SER A 199 -3.90 15.39 15.66
C SER A 199 -3.18 16.47 14.83
N LYS A 200 -1.84 16.41 14.71
CA LYS A 200 -1.05 17.49 14.10
C LYS A 200 -1.41 17.75 12.64
N LEU A 201 -1.77 16.71 11.87
CA LEU A 201 -2.21 16.88 10.47
C LEU A 201 -3.60 17.54 10.36
N GLN A 202 -4.40 17.54 11.41
CA GLN A 202 -5.71 18.22 11.40
C GLN A 202 -5.59 19.75 11.42
N LYS A 203 -4.39 20.28 11.72
CA LYS A 203 -4.05 21.71 11.57
C LYS A 203 -3.69 22.10 10.13
N ALA A 204 -3.62 21.14 9.20
CA ALA A 204 -3.32 21.45 7.81
C ALA A 204 -4.52 22.15 7.15
N GLU A 205 -4.25 23.18 6.38
CA GLU A 205 -5.22 23.85 5.51
C GLU A 205 -5.32 23.10 4.17
N ARG A 206 -6.50 23.10 3.55
CA ARG A 206 -6.71 22.56 2.21
C ARG A 206 -6.59 23.67 1.18
N LEU A 207 -5.68 23.50 0.23
CA LEU A 207 -5.47 24.39 -0.89
C LEU A 207 -6.17 23.85 -2.14
N TRP A 208 -6.79 24.78 -2.89
CA TRP A 208 -7.46 24.51 -4.17
C TRP A 208 -8.54 23.41 -4.11
N GLU A 209 -9.32 23.41 -3.02
CA GLU A 209 -10.35 22.39 -2.78
C GLU A 209 -11.41 22.32 -3.89
N ASN A 210 -11.60 21.11 -4.42
CA ASN A 210 -12.44 20.77 -5.58
C ASN A 210 -11.98 21.36 -6.92
N GLN A 211 -10.76 21.93 -7.00
CA GLN A 211 -10.14 22.41 -8.25
C GLN A 211 -9.04 21.47 -8.75
N LEU A 212 -8.50 20.62 -7.87
CA LEU A 212 -7.51 19.59 -8.20
C LEU A 212 -8.16 18.20 -8.23
N VAL A 213 -7.52 17.25 -8.91
CA VAL A 213 -7.98 15.85 -8.97
C VAL A 213 -6.81 14.92 -8.66
N GLY A 214 -6.69 14.48 -7.41
CA GLY A 214 -5.62 13.58 -6.95
C GLY A 214 -4.18 14.09 -7.24
N PRO A 215 -3.78 15.27 -6.72
CA PRO A 215 -2.43 15.82 -6.87
C PRO A 215 -1.41 14.98 -6.07
N GLU A 216 -0.74 14.05 -6.74
CA GLU A 216 -0.08 12.91 -6.08
C GLU A 216 1.37 13.19 -5.64
N SER A 217 2.12 13.89 -6.50
CA SER A 217 3.48 14.37 -6.27
C SER A 217 3.59 15.85 -6.58
N ILE A 218 4.38 16.54 -5.77
CA ILE A 218 4.48 17.99 -5.66
C ILE A 218 5.96 18.36 -5.68
N VAL A 219 6.30 19.40 -6.46
CA VAL A 219 7.62 20.04 -6.41
C VAL A 219 7.50 21.55 -6.52
N ASN A 220 8.44 22.26 -5.90
CA ASN A 220 8.57 23.71 -5.99
C ASN A 220 9.80 24.14 -6.80
N ILE A 221 9.66 25.21 -7.59
CA ILE A 221 10.76 25.95 -8.24
C ILE A 221 10.60 27.41 -7.82
N GLY A 222 11.27 27.79 -6.73
CA GLY A 222 10.89 28.99 -5.98
C GLY A 222 9.44 28.87 -5.49
N ASP A 223 8.73 29.99 -5.46
CA ASP A 223 7.32 30.06 -5.03
C ASP A 223 6.33 29.31 -5.94
N VAL A 224 6.78 28.81 -7.11
CA VAL A 224 5.94 28.11 -8.08
C VAL A 224 5.84 26.62 -7.76
N LEU A 225 4.61 26.14 -7.55
CA LEU A 225 4.31 24.73 -7.29
C LEU A 225 3.91 24.00 -8.57
N PHE A 226 4.41 22.77 -8.75
CA PHE A 226 4.01 21.88 -9.85
C PHE A 226 3.47 20.56 -9.31
N THR A 227 2.43 20.02 -9.95
CA THR A 227 1.83 18.73 -9.57
C THR A 227 1.17 18.00 -10.74
N GLY A 228 1.09 16.67 -10.64
CA GLY A 228 0.40 15.80 -11.59
C GLY A 228 -1.02 15.45 -11.12
N THR A 229 -1.99 15.35 -12.03
CA THR A 229 -3.41 15.02 -11.68
C THR A 229 -3.93 13.74 -12.32
N ALA A 230 -5.07 13.26 -11.81
CA ALA A 230 -5.70 11.99 -12.20
C ALA A 230 -6.24 11.96 -13.64
N ASP A 231 -6.43 13.14 -14.24
CA ASP A 231 -6.81 13.30 -15.63
C ASP A 231 -5.60 13.54 -16.55
N GLY A 232 -4.39 13.18 -16.13
CA GLY A 232 -3.19 13.14 -16.98
C GLY A 232 -2.49 14.46 -17.24
N LYS A 233 -2.88 15.54 -16.53
CA LYS A 233 -2.26 16.87 -16.66
C LYS A 233 -1.05 17.02 -15.74
N ILE A 234 -0.17 17.94 -16.12
CA ILE A 234 0.82 18.56 -15.26
C ILE A 234 0.39 20.02 -15.08
N LEU A 235 0.20 20.42 -13.83
CA LEU A 235 -0.22 21.75 -13.43
C LEU A 235 0.97 22.55 -12.94
N LYS A 236 1.00 23.84 -13.29
CA LYS A 236 1.76 24.91 -12.65
C LYS A 236 0.77 25.69 -11.77
N ILE A 237 1.18 26.04 -10.55
CA ILE A 237 0.41 26.91 -9.66
C ILE A 237 1.32 28.03 -9.17
N GLU A 238 0.95 29.27 -9.48
CA GLU A 238 1.71 30.50 -9.24
C GLU A 238 0.72 31.59 -8.83
N ASP A 239 0.98 32.32 -7.74
CA ASP A 239 0.06 33.32 -7.16
C ASP A 239 -1.39 32.82 -6.95
N GLY A 240 -1.53 31.52 -6.68
CA GLY A 240 -2.82 30.84 -6.53
C GLY A 240 -3.54 30.49 -7.84
N VAL A 241 -3.04 30.94 -8.99
CA VAL A 241 -3.58 30.65 -10.33
C VAL A 241 -3.11 29.27 -10.80
N ILE A 242 -4.07 28.40 -11.16
CA ILE A 242 -3.79 27.05 -11.68
C ILE A 242 -3.73 27.10 -13.21
N GLN A 243 -2.57 26.74 -13.79
CA GLN A 243 -2.37 26.61 -15.23
C GLN A 243 -2.02 25.16 -15.58
N THR A 244 -2.66 24.59 -16.60
CA THR A 244 -2.17 23.34 -17.21
C THR A 244 -1.01 23.68 -18.15
N ILE A 245 0.19 23.18 -17.86
CA ILE A 245 1.36 23.38 -18.74
C ILE A 245 1.56 22.24 -19.73
N ALA A 246 1.17 21.02 -19.36
CA ALA A 246 1.31 19.84 -20.19
C ALA A 246 0.23 18.79 -19.87
N ARG A 247 0.05 17.84 -20.80
CA ARG A 247 -0.77 16.63 -20.63
C ARG A 247 -0.01 15.46 -21.26
N ILE A 248 0.05 14.34 -20.56
CA ILE A 248 0.82 13.16 -21.02
C ILE A 248 -0.01 12.27 -21.96
N GLY A 249 -1.19 11.83 -21.51
CA GLY A 249 -2.13 11.07 -22.36
C GLY A 249 -3.19 11.95 -23.02
N HIS A 250 -4.35 11.37 -23.32
CA HIS A 250 -5.39 11.97 -24.16
C HIS A 250 -6.78 11.85 -23.51
N GLY A 251 -7.66 12.80 -23.80
CA GLY A 251 -9.05 12.78 -23.31
C GLY A 251 -10.03 12.06 -24.25
N PRO A 252 -11.30 11.87 -23.85
CA PRO A 252 -11.91 12.37 -22.62
C PRO A 252 -11.43 11.64 -21.35
N CYS A 253 -11.55 12.32 -20.20
CA CYS A 253 -11.16 11.80 -18.89
C CYS A 253 -12.28 12.03 -17.89
N GLY A 254 -12.74 10.99 -17.20
CA GLY A 254 -13.75 11.12 -16.15
C GLY A 254 -14.02 9.86 -15.33
N THR A 255 -13.68 8.68 -15.86
CA THR A 255 -13.85 7.39 -15.19
C THR A 255 -12.51 6.74 -14.87
N ARG A 256 -12.55 5.70 -14.01
CA ARG A 256 -11.41 4.84 -13.69
C ARG A 256 -10.92 4.05 -14.91
N GLU A 257 -11.81 3.79 -15.85
CA GLU A 257 -11.55 3.03 -17.07
C GLU A 257 -10.79 3.88 -18.10
N ASP A 258 -10.96 5.22 -18.07
CA ASP A 258 -10.25 6.19 -18.92
C ASP A 258 -8.80 6.46 -18.45
N GLU A 259 -8.47 6.23 -17.17
CA GLU A 259 -7.16 6.53 -16.55
C GLU A 259 -5.95 6.07 -17.41
N PRO A 260 -5.95 4.85 -18.02
CA PRO A 260 -4.86 4.40 -18.89
C PRO A 260 -4.70 5.19 -20.19
N THR A 261 -5.76 5.83 -20.68
CA THR A 261 -5.75 6.67 -21.88
C THR A 261 -5.41 8.12 -21.54
N CYS A 262 -5.86 8.60 -20.38
CA CYS A 262 -5.55 9.92 -19.86
C CYS A 262 -4.07 10.07 -19.48
N GLY A 263 -3.44 8.99 -19.03
CA GLY A 263 -2.19 9.06 -18.30
C GLY A 263 -2.42 9.43 -16.84
N ARG A 264 -1.40 9.19 -16.03
CA ARG A 264 -1.41 9.47 -14.60
C ARG A 264 0.01 9.82 -14.15
N PRO A 265 0.39 11.12 -14.15
CA PRO A 265 1.65 11.56 -13.56
C PRO A 265 1.63 11.36 -12.04
N LEU A 266 2.48 10.48 -11.55
CA LEU A 266 2.54 10.02 -10.15
C LEU A 266 3.74 10.56 -9.39
N GLY A 267 4.91 10.64 -10.03
CA GLY A 267 6.15 11.16 -9.45
C GLY A 267 6.72 12.30 -10.27
N ILE A 268 7.09 13.41 -9.63
CA ILE A 268 7.73 14.56 -10.27
C ILE A 268 9.03 14.90 -9.53
N ARG A 269 10.08 15.30 -10.27
CA ARG A 269 11.29 15.92 -9.73
C ARG A 269 11.72 17.11 -10.57
N VAL A 270 12.28 18.12 -9.91
CA VAL A 270 13.08 19.15 -10.57
C VAL A 270 14.48 18.59 -10.81
N GLY A 271 14.98 18.68 -12.04
CA GLY A 271 16.36 18.38 -12.40
C GLY A 271 17.14 19.63 -12.82
N PRO A 272 18.25 19.47 -13.56
CA PRO A 272 19.02 20.61 -14.06
C PRO A 272 18.20 21.61 -14.86
N ASN A 273 18.59 22.88 -14.84
CA ASN A 273 17.95 23.97 -15.58
C ASN A 273 16.44 24.14 -15.29
N ASN A 274 15.98 23.72 -14.11
CA ASN A 274 14.58 23.72 -13.69
C ASN A 274 13.65 22.82 -14.54
N THR A 275 14.21 21.91 -15.34
CA THR A 275 13.41 20.94 -16.10
C THR A 275 12.70 19.96 -15.16
N LEU A 276 11.44 19.63 -15.45
CA LEU A 276 10.67 18.65 -14.70
C LEU A 276 10.88 17.25 -15.30
N PHE A 277 11.27 16.30 -14.47
CA PHE A 277 11.25 14.87 -14.79
C PHE A 277 9.99 14.26 -14.19
N VAL A 278 9.22 13.54 -15.02
CA VAL A 278 7.88 13.05 -14.67
C VAL A 278 7.76 11.54 -14.92
N ALA A 279 7.28 10.81 -13.92
CA ALA A 279 6.86 9.42 -14.01
C ALA A 279 5.35 9.38 -14.23
N ASP A 280 4.93 8.94 -15.42
CA ASP A 280 3.54 8.63 -15.74
C ASP A 280 3.30 7.12 -15.68
N ALA A 281 2.25 6.71 -14.96
CA ALA A 281 1.98 5.30 -14.67
C ALA A 281 1.71 4.42 -15.89
N TYR A 282 1.26 5.04 -16.97
CA TYR A 282 0.79 4.36 -18.17
C TYR A 282 1.67 4.61 -19.38
N TYR A 283 2.37 5.75 -19.42
CA TYR A 283 3.19 6.15 -20.56
C TYR A 283 4.70 6.11 -20.30
N GLY A 284 5.15 6.13 -19.04
CA GLY A 284 6.55 5.99 -18.65
C GLY A 284 7.22 7.29 -18.22
N LEU A 285 8.50 7.47 -18.54
CA LEU A 285 9.28 8.63 -18.11
C LEU A 285 9.27 9.75 -19.16
N TYR A 286 9.11 10.99 -18.68
CA TYR A 286 9.12 12.20 -19.48
C TYR A 286 10.05 13.26 -18.90
N GLU A 287 10.59 14.07 -19.80
CA GLU A 287 11.20 15.37 -19.56
C GLU A 287 10.17 16.44 -19.98
N VAL A 288 9.94 17.45 -19.14
CA VAL A 288 8.92 18.50 -19.36
C VAL A 288 9.51 19.87 -19.03
N ASN A 289 9.41 20.80 -19.98
CA ASN A 289 9.83 22.18 -19.78
C ASN A 289 8.70 22.97 -19.08
N PRO A 290 8.90 23.52 -17.87
CA PRO A 290 7.85 24.20 -17.12
C PRO A 290 7.43 25.55 -17.72
N GLY A 291 8.26 26.16 -18.57
CA GLY A 291 7.99 27.45 -19.20
C GLY A 291 7.29 27.33 -20.56
N THR A 292 7.64 26.34 -21.38
CA THR A 292 7.04 26.14 -22.71
C THR A 292 5.93 25.08 -22.73
N GLY A 293 5.86 24.19 -21.74
CA GLY A 293 4.97 23.03 -21.74
C GLY A 293 5.40 21.89 -22.66
N GLU A 294 6.56 22.00 -23.32
CA GLU A 294 7.10 20.96 -24.19
C GLU A 294 7.38 19.67 -23.41
N THR A 295 6.91 18.54 -23.93
CA THR A 295 7.12 17.21 -23.34
C THR A 295 7.94 16.32 -24.26
N LYS A 296 8.85 15.55 -23.67
CA LYS A 296 9.77 14.64 -24.37
C LYS A 296 9.81 13.31 -23.63
N MET A 297 9.35 12.24 -24.30
CA MET A 297 9.41 10.88 -23.74
C MET A 297 10.85 10.39 -23.65
N LEU A 298 11.23 9.86 -22.48
CA LEU A 298 12.55 9.28 -22.20
C LEU A 298 12.52 7.75 -22.21
N VAL A 299 11.50 7.16 -21.58
CA VAL A 299 11.28 5.71 -21.48
C VAL A 299 9.80 5.42 -21.72
N SER A 300 9.48 4.51 -22.63
CA SER A 300 8.10 4.11 -22.91
C SER A 300 7.73 2.80 -22.22
N THR A 301 6.55 2.75 -21.60
CA THR A 301 5.95 1.51 -21.08
C THR A 301 5.64 0.46 -22.15
N LYS A 302 5.57 0.87 -23.42
CA LYS A 302 5.33 -0.02 -24.58
C LYS A 302 6.53 -0.92 -24.89
N THR A 303 7.72 -0.56 -24.43
CA THR A 303 8.95 -1.34 -24.63
C THR A 303 9.24 -2.18 -23.38
N PRO A 304 9.17 -3.52 -23.46
CA PRO A 304 9.54 -4.39 -22.34
C PRO A 304 11.03 -4.23 -21.99
N ILE A 305 11.34 -4.13 -20.71
CA ILE A 305 12.71 -4.10 -20.19
C ILE A 305 13.03 -5.48 -19.64
N GLU A 306 14.08 -6.12 -20.15
CA GLU A 306 14.48 -7.50 -19.82
C GLU A 306 13.30 -8.50 -19.98
N GLY A 307 12.49 -8.33 -21.03
CA GLY A 307 11.33 -9.16 -21.33
C GLY A 307 10.08 -8.86 -20.49
N GLN A 308 10.17 -8.01 -19.46
CA GLN A 308 9.06 -7.65 -18.58
C GLN A 308 8.50 -6.26 -18.91
N LYS A 309 7.18 -6.19 -19.10
CA LYS A 309 6.45 -4.94 -19.33
C LYS A 309 6.51 -4.03 -18.09
N LEU A 310 6.65 -2.73 -18.31
CA LEU A 310 6.41 -1.70 -17.30
C LEU A 310 4.89 -1.44 -17.25
N SER A 311 4.16 -2.07 -16.32
CA SER A 311 2.69 -1.91 -16.25
C SER A 311 2.24 -0.82 -15.28
N PHE A 312 3.10 -0.42 -14.35
CA PHE A 312 2.82 0.60 -13.36
C PHE A 312 4.12 1.30 -12.95
N VAL A 313 4.62 2.20 -13.80
CA VAL A 313 5.70 3.14 -13.42
C VAL A 313 5.17 4.06 -12.32
N ASN A 314 5.97 4.42 -11.31
CA ASN A 314 5.42 5.11 -10.14
C ASN A 314 6.17 6.39 -9.77
N ASP A 315 7.31 6.30 -9.10
CA ASP A 315 8.10 7.47 -8.70
C ASP A 315 9.48 7.45 -9.36
N LEU A 316 10.13 8.62 -9.40
CA LEU A 316 11.49 8.77 -9.91
C LEU A 316 12.32 9.71 -9.04
N THR A 317 13.63 9.53 -9.05
CA THR A 317 14.62 10.46 -8.51
C THR A 317 15.72 10.65 -9.54
N VAL A 318 16.28 11.86 -9.64
CA VAL A 318 17.26 12.24 -10.66
C VAL A 318 18.57 12.68 -9.99
N THR A 319 19.71 12.39 -10.63
CA THR A 319 21.01 12.94 -10.18
C THR A 319 21.11 14.44 -10.43
N ARG A 320 21.95 15.12 -9.67
CA ARG A 320 22.16 16.57 -9.74
C ARG A 320 22.64 17.05 -11.11
N ASP A 321 23.31 16.19 -11.88
CA ASP A 321 23.76 16.46 -13.24
C ASP A 321 22.75 16.05 -14.34
N GLY A 322 21.62 15.45 -13.95
CA GLY A 322 20.58 14.96 -14.86
C GLY A 322 20.96 13.75 -15.70
N ARG A 323 22.10 13.09 -15.45
CA ARG A 323 22.57 11.95 -16.26
C ARG A 323 21.90 10.64 -15.92
N LYS A 324 21.54 10.43 -14.65
CA LYS A 324 20.90 9.20 -14.18
C LYS A 324 19.54 9.51 -13.57
N ILE A 325 18.53 8.75 -13.99
CA ILE A 325 17.20 8.73 -13.38
C ILE A 325 16.99 7.34 -12.79
N TYR A 326 16.69 7.27 -11.49
CA TYR A 326 16.30 6.04 -10.81
C TYR A 326 14.79 6.05 -10.65
N PHE A 327 14.11 4.99 -11.09
CA PHE A 327 12.64 4.94 -11.11
C PHE A 327 12.10 3.56 -10.75
N THR A 328 10.85 3.52 -10.31
CA THR A 328 10.17 2.29 -9.90
C THR A 328 9.16 1.82 -10.95
N ASP A 329 9.09 0.51 -11.11
CA ASP A 329 7.99 -0.22 -11.76
C ASP A 329 7.30 -1.03 -10.66
N SER A 330 6.13 -0.58 -10.22
CA SER A 330 5.38 -1.14 -9.08
C SER A 330 4.87 -2.56 -9.35
N SER A 331 4.61 -2.92 -10.61
CA SER A 331 4.23 -4.27 -11.04
C SER A 331 4.36 -4.43 -12.55
N SER A 332 4.76 -5.63 -12.99
CA SER A 332 4.74 -6.04 -14.40
C SER A 332 3.32 -6.44 -14.86
N LYS A 333 2.48 -6.92 -13.93
CA LYS A 333 1.11 -7.41 -14.17
C LYS A 333 0.05 -6.33 -14.02
N TRP A 334 0.02 -5.65 -12.88
CA TRP A 334 -1.08 -4.74 -12.51
C TRP A 334 -0.80 -3.30 -12.97
N GLN A 335 -1.86 -2.56 -13.28
CA GLN A 335 -1.80 -1.13 -13.62
C GLN A 335 -2.28 -0.26 -12.45
N ARG A 336 -2.02 1.05 -12.51
CA ARG A 336 -2.36 2.02 -11.45
C ARG A 336 -3.80 1.96 -10.97
N ARG A 337 -4.79 1.96 -11.87
CA ARG A 337 -6.23 1.83 -11.54
C ARG A 337 -6.59 0.55 -10.76
N ASP A 338 -5.72 -0.46 -10.80
CA ASP A 338 -5.87 -1.78 -10.16
C ASP A 338 -4.93 -1.96 -8.93
N TYR A 339 -4.40 -0.86 -8.37
CA TYR A 339 -3.45 -0.88 -7.24
C TYR A 339 -3.91 -1.71 -6.02
N LEU A 340 -5.21 -1.80 -5.75
CA LEU A 340 -5.70 -2.61 -4.63
C LEU A 340 -5.60 -4.11 -4.92
N PHE A 341 -5.74 -4.52 -6.18
CA PHE A 341 -5.45 -5.90 -6.59
C PHE A 341 -3.96 -6.21 -6.43
N LEU A 342 -3.05 -5.31 -6.85
CA LEU A 342 -1.61 -5.45 -6.62
C LEU A 342 -1.27 -5.61 -5.13
N LEU A 343 -1.75 -4.70 -4.28
CA LEU A 343 -1.50 -4.71 -2.84
C LEU A 343 -2.00 -6.00 -2.18
N MET A 344 -3.21 -6.46 -2.55
CA MET A 344 -3.82 -7.64 -1.94
C MET A 344 -3.26 -8.94 -2.51
N GLU A 345 -2.91 -8.98 -3.79
CA GLU A 345 -2.24 -10.12 -4.41
C GLU A 345 -0.85 -10.32 -3.79
N GLY A 346 -0.05 -9.27 -3.69
CA GLY A 346 1.22 -9.30 -2.97
C GLY A 346 2.38 -9.98 -3.71
N THR A 347 2.28 -10.04 -5.03
CA THR A 347 3.33 -10.46 -5.97
C THR A 347 4.58 -9.58 -5.83
N ASP A 348 5.76 -10.16 -6.05
CA ASP A 348 7.08 -9.51 -6.02
C ASP A 348 7.63 -9.19 -7.42
N ASP A 349 6.75 -8.86 -8.36
CA ASP A 349 7.11 -8.52 -9.74
C ASP A 349 7.51 -7.05 -9.95
N GLY A 350 7.69 -6.30 -8.86
CA GLY A 350 8.15 -4.92 -8.87
C GLY A 350 9.67 -4.78 -8.96
N ARG A 351 10.11 -3.65 -9.52
CA ARG A 351 11.52 -3.40 -9.88
C ARG A 351 11.99 -1.98 -9.54
N LEU A 352 13.29 -1.84 -9.28
CA LEU A 352 14.02 -0.57 -9.31
C LEU A 352 14.90 -0.55 -10.56
N LEU A 353 14.84 0.53 -11.33
CA LEU A 353 15.55 0.69 -12.59
C LEU A 353 16.39 1.98 -12.60
N GLU A 354 17.49 1.97 -13.37
CA GLU A 354 18.28 3.14 -13.74
C GLU A 354 18.05 3.44 -15.23
N TYR A 355 17.84 4.70 -15.60
CA TYR A 355 17.90 5.20 -16.97
C TYR A 355 19.06 6.18 -17.09
N ASP A 356 19.88 6.01 -18.14
CA ASP A 356 20.94 6.92 -18.50
C ASP A 356 20.47 7.89 -19.60
N THR A 357 20.47 9.19 -19.34
CA THR A 357 19.95 10.19 -20.30
C THR A 357 20.89 10.43 -21.49
N VAL A 358 22.14 9.95 -21.43
CA VAL A 358 23.14 10.06 -22.49
C VAL A 358 23.12 8.82 -23.39
N THR A 359 23.22 7.61 -22.83
CA THR A 359 23.18 6.35 -23.62
C THR A 359 21.76 5.95 -24.00
N LYS A 360 20.75 6.47 -23.28
CA LYS A 360 19.32 6.13 -23.40
C LYS A 360 19.00 4.68 -23.03
N GLU A 361 19.91 4.02 -22.32
CA GLU A 361 19.73 2.65 -21.85
C GLU A 361 18.97 2.62 -20.52
N VAL A 362 18.15 1.59 -20.34
CA VAL A 362 17.51 1.26 -19.06
C VAL A 362 18.16 -0.01 -18.52
N LYS A 363 18.58 0.02 -17.26
CA LYS A 363 19.15 -1.12 -16.53
C LYS A 363 18.29 -1.46 -15.32
N VAL A 364 18.00 -2.75 -15.09
CA VAL A 364 17.38 -3.19 -13.84
C VAL A 364 18.43 -3.25 -12.73
N LEU A 365 18.14 -2.60 -11.59
CA LEU A 365 18.99 -2.60 -10.41
C LEU A 365 18.53 -3.60 -9.36
N MET A 366 17.21 -3.72 -9.20
CA MET A 366 16.58 -4.65 -8.26
C MET A 366 15.31 -5.26 -8.87
N VAL A 367 15.10 -6.53 -8.58
CA VAL A 367 13.87 -7.29 -8.84
C VAL A 367 13.35 -7.87 -7.52
N GLY A 368 12.16 -8.46 -7.52
CA GLY A 368 11.63 -9.11 -6.31
C GLY A 368 11.07 -8.12 -5.29
N LEU A 369 10.72 -6.89 -5.71
CA LEU A 369 10.15 -5.87 -4.83
C LEU A 369 8.62 -5.98 -4.81
N ARG A 370 8.01 -5.97 -3.63
CA ARG A 370 6.55 -6.00 -3.50
C ARG A 370 5.96 -4.58 -3.48
N PHE A 371 5.42 -4.17 -4.62
CA PHE A 371 4.84 -2.84 -4.85
C PHE A 371 5.82 -1.69 -4.49
N PRO A 372 6.95 -1.57 -5.21
CA PRO A 372 7.86 -0.44 -5.05
C PRO A 372 7.23 0.84 -5.58
N ASN A 373 6.80 1.68 -4.64
CA ASN A 373 5.98 2.84 -4.91
C ASN A 373 6.86 4.09 -5.08
N GLY A 374 7.60 4.48 -4.03
CA GLY A 374 8.41 5.69 -3.96
C GLY A 374 9.93 5.42 -3.99
N VAL A 375 10.70 6.40 -4.48
CA VAL A 375 12.16 6.31 -4.64
C VAL A 375 12.85 7.64 -4.36
N GLN A 376 13.98 7.60 -3.63
CA GLN A 376 14.71 8.80 -3.25
C GLN A 376 16.23 8.57 -3.27
N LEU A 377 16.95 9.37 -4.05
CA LEU A 377 18.41 9.38 -4.06
C LEU A 377 18.91 10.04 -2.76
N SER A 378 19.97 9.49 -2.19
CA SER A 378 20.72 10.10 -1.09
C SER A 378 21.27 11.49 -1.49
N PRO A 379 21.41 12.44 -0.54
CA PRO A 379 22.06 13.73 -0.82
C PRO A 379 23.51 13.61 -1.31
N ALA A 380 24.18 12.49 -1.02
CA ALA A 380 25.56 12.19 -1.44
C ALA A 380 25.65 11.40 -2.76
N GLU A 381 24.52 11.02 -3.36
CA GLU A 381 24.43 10.21 -4.59
C GLU A 381 25.19 8.86 -4.53
N ASP A 382 25.28 8.28 -3.33
CA ASP A 382 25.95 6.99 -3.07
C ASP A 382 24.97 5.82 -2.97
N PHE A 383 23.75 6.06 -2.48
CA PHE A 383 22.66 5.10 -2.49
C PHE A 383 21.30 5.69 -2.91
N VAL A 384 20.39 4.81 -3.33
CA VAL A 384 18.97 5.07 -3.57
C VAL A 384 18.14 4.30 -2.55
N LEU A 385 17.16 4.97 -1.93
CA LEU A 385 16.11 4.33 -1.16
C LEU A 385 14.94 3.95 -2.07
N VAL A 386 14.43 2.74 -1.89
CA VAL A 386 13.20 2.26 -2.53
C VAL A 386 12.34 1.56 -1.47
N GLN A 387 11.08 1.95 -1.38
CA GLN A 387 10.14 1.29 -0.47
C GLN A 387 9.48 0.07 -1.08
N GLU A 388 8.88 -0.76 -0.24
CA GLU A 388 7.96 -1.83 -0.63
C GLU A 388 6.67 -1.67 0.16
N THR A 389 5.65 -1.09 -0.49
CA THR A 389 4.36 -0.71 0.13
C THR A 389 3.73 -1.90 0.84
N THR A 390 3.66 -3.02 0.14
CA THR A 390 3.05 -4.27 0.61
C THR A 390 3.83 -4.94 1.74
N MET A 391 5.13 -4.66 1.87
CA MET A 391 6.00 -5.22 2.92
C MET A 391 6.23 -4.26 4.10
N ALA A 392 5.63 -3.07 4.07
CA ALA A 392 5.78 -2.02 5.08
C ALA A 392 7.27 -1.76 5.43
N ARG A 393 8.14 -1.56 4.43
CA ARG A 393 9.59 -1.41 4.63
C ARG A 393 10.25 -0.53 3.57
N ILE A 394 11.48 -0.09 3.86
CA ILE A 394 12.36 0.64 2.96
C ILE A 394 13.67 -0.12 2.81
N ARG A 395 14.06 -0.38 1.55
CA ARG A 395 15.36 -0.95 1.18
C ARG A 395 16.27 0.14 0.62
N ARG A 396 17.57 -0.13 0.65
CA ARG A 396 18.61 0.76 0.12
C ARG A 396 19.46 -0.01 -0.88
N TYR A 397 19.78 0.63 -2.00
CA TYR A 397 20.63 0.12 -3.06
C TYR A 397 21.80 1.07 -3.30
N TYR A 398 23.03 0.58 -3.25
CA TYR A 398 24.22 1.41 -3.42
C TYR A 398 24.53 1.61 -4.90
N VAL A 399 24.51 2.85 -5.37
CA VAL A 399 24.74 3.24 -6.78
C VAL A 399 26.17 3.73 -7.03
N SER A 400 26.89 4.12 -5.99
CA SER A 400 28.32 4.47 -6.04
C SER A 400 29.10 3.96 -4.82
N GLY A 401 30.37 4.33 -4.69
CA GLY A 401 31.25 3.87 -3.61
C GLY A 401 31.64 2.39 -3.66
N LEU A 402 32.29 1.91 -2.59
CA LEU A 402 32.78 0.52 -2.49
C LEU A 402 31.67 -0.53 -2.40
N MET A 403 30.46 -0.13 -1.99
CA MET A 403 29.30 -1.00 -1.84
C MET A 403 28.44 -1.11 -3.12
N LYS A 404 28.83 -0.42 -4.21
CA LYS A 404 28.05 -0.30 -5.46
C LYS A 404 27.53 -1.66 -5.95
N GLY A 405 26.24 -1.73 -6.23
CA GLY A 405 25.52 -2.94 -6.64
C GLY A 405 24.99 -3.79 -5.49
N GLY A 406 25.47 -3.54 -4.26
CA GLY A 406 24.91 -4.12 -3.04
C GLY A 406 23.57 -3.48 -2.65
N ALA A 407 22.81 -4.19 -1.81
CA ALA A 407 21.58 -3.67 -1.23
C ALA A 407 21.44 -4.17 0.22
N ASP A 408 20.88 -3.31 1.09
CA ASP A 408 20.55 -3.65 2.46
C ASP A 408 19.14 -3.14 2.84
N MET A 409 18.81 -3.28 4.12
CA MET A 409 17.54 -2.85 4.70
C MET A 409 17.73 -1.52 5.42
N PHE A 410 16.92 -0.53 5.08
CA PHE A 410 16.99 0.81 5.67
C PHE A 410 16.01 0.96 6.84
N VAL A 411 14.75 0.55 6.64
CA VAL A 411 13.73 0.48 7.70
C VAL A 411 12.89 -0.76 7.51
N GLU A 412 12.71 -1.56 8.56
CA GLU A 412 11.75 -2.67 8.58
C GLU A 412 10.46 -2.30 9.30
N ASN A 413 9.37 -2.99 8.93
CA ASN A 413 8.14 -3.08 9.70
C ASN A 413 7.59 -1.71 10.16
N MET A 414 7.28 -0.86 9.18
CA MET A 414 6.79 0.50 9.41
C MET A 414 5.37 0.51 10.00
N PRO A 415 4.97 1.57 10.74
CA PRO A 415 3.62 1.75 11.30
C PRO A 415 2.50 1.95 10.25
N GLY A 416 2.82 1.80 8.97
CA GLY A 416 1.89 1.92 7.85
C GLY A 416 2.46 1.26 6.60
N LEU A 417 1.67 1.29 5.52
CA LEU A 417 2.10 0.94 4.17
C LEU A 417 2.70 2.22 3.55
N PRO A 418 4.02 2.27 3.31
CA PRO A 418 4.68 3.52 2.97
C PRO A 418 4.41 3.93 1.51
N ASP A 419 4.27 5.24 1.34
CA ASP A 419 4.10 5.96 0.08
C ASP A 419 5.23 7.01 -0.05
N ASN A 420 5.31 7.79 -1.14
CA ASN A 420 6.48 8.55 -1.57
C ASN A 420 7.47 9.06 -0.49
N ILE A 421 8.76 8.78 -0.71
CA ILE A 421 9.89 9.21 0.14
C ILE A 421 10.47 10.52 -0.41
N ARG A 422 10.60 11.56 0.42
CA ARG A 422 11.23 12.84 0.04
C ARG A 422 12.29 13.24 1.07
N LEU A 423 13.18 14.16 0.73
CA LEU A 423 14.17 14.69 1.68
C LEU A 423 13.48 15.57 2.75
N SER A 424 14.00 15.53 3.99
CA SER A 424 13.66 16.50 5.05
C SER A 424 14.70 17.61 5.10
N SER A 425 14.28 18.85 5.31
CA SER A 425 15.20 19.99 5.49
C SER A 425 16.08 19.85 6.73
N SER A 426 15.61 19.08 7.73
CA SER A 426 16.33 18.84 8.99
C SER A 426 17.24 17.60 8.97
N GLY A 427 17.54 17.09 7.77
CA GLY A 427 18.33 15.87 7.55
C GLY A 427 17.49 14.60 7.67
N GLY A 428 17.73 13.65 6.75
CA GLY A 428 16.94 12.44 6.58
C GLY A 428 15.76 12.62 5.62
N TYR A 429 14.63 11.97 5.90
CA TYR A 429 13.58 11.72 4.92
C TYR A 429 12.17 11.83 5.48
N TRP A 430 11.26 12.47 4.75
CA TRP A 430 9.82 12.32 4.98
C TRP A 430 9.28 11.11 4.21
N VAL A 431 8.34 10.39 4.83
CA VAL A 431 7.65 9.23 4.24
C VAL A 431 6.17 9.33 4.55
N ALA A 432 5.34 9.32 3.51
CA ALA A 432 3.89 9.23 3.63
C ALA A 432 3.45 7.79 3.93
N MET A 433 2.25 7.59 4.49
CA MET A 433 1.65 6.27 4.66
C MET A 433 0.29 6.23 3.97
N ALA A 434 0.20 5.49 2.86
CA ALA A 434 -1.05 5.28 2.12
C ALA A 434 -2.15 4.62 2.98
N ALA A 435 -1.73 3.80 3.95
CA ALA A 435 -2.59 3.26 4.99
C ALA A 435 -1.81 3.06 6.31
N VAL A 436 -2.49 3.20 7.45
CA VAL A 436 -1.91 3.01 8.79
C VAL A 436 -2.12 1.57 9.26
N ARG A 437 -1.10 0.97 9.88
CA ARG A 437 -1.11 -0.34 10.54
C ARG A 437 -1.14 -0.13 12.07
N PRO A 438 -2.33 0.08 12.69
CA PRO A 438 -2.40 0.49 14.10
C PRO A 438 -1.96 -0.62 15.06
N ASN A 439 -1.07 -0.30 16.00
CA ASN A 439 -0.80 -1.10 17.19
C ASN A 439 -0.72 -0.18 18.43
N PRO A 440 -1.57 -0.34 19.47
CA PRO A 440 -2.66 -1.30 19.59
C PRO A 440 -3.81 -1.04 18.61
N GLY A 441 -4.42 -2.12 18.12
CA GLY A 441 -5.59 -2.05 17.23
C GLY A 441 -5.68 -3.24 16.28
N PHE A 442 -6.76 -3.28 15.51
CA PHE A 442 -6.91 -4.23 14.41
C PHE A 442 -6.43 -3.59 13.10
N SER A 443 -5.45 -4.20 12.44
CA SER A 443 -5.04 -3.88 11.08
C SER A 443 -5.56 -4.93 10.11
N MET A 444 -6.43 -4.52 9.18
CA MET A 444 -7.00 -5.43 8.17
C MET A 444 -5.93 -6.00 7.24
N PHE A 445 -4.92 -5.20 6.87
CA PHE A 445 -3.84 -5.62 5.98
C PHE A 445 -2.99 -6.73 6.62
N ASP A 446 -2.60 -6.54 7.87
CA ASP A 446 -1.86 -7.55 8.66
C ASP A 446 -2.69 -8.82 8.87
N PHE A 447 -3.98 -8.69 9.22
CA PHE A 447 -4.84 -9.85 9.38
C PHE A 447 -4.96 -10.67 8.09
N LEU A 448 -5.10 -10.00 6.95
CA LEU A 448 -5.27 -10.65 5.64
C LEU A 448 -3.94 -11.13 5.02
N SER A 449 -2.77 -10.61 5.42
CA SER A 449 -1.49 -10.82 4.73
C SER A 449 -1.16 -12.31 4.53
N GLU A 450 -1.32 -13.12 5.59
CA GLU A 450 -1.08 -14.57 5.60
C GLU A 450 -2.32 -15.40 5.20
N LYS A 451 -3.41 -14.79 4.74
CA LYS A 451 -4.70 -15.48 4.48
C LYS A 451 -5.18 -15.38 3.03
N PRO A 452 -4.42 -15.90 2.03
CA PRO A 452 -4.81 -15.93 0.62
C PRO A 452 -6.25 -16.34 0.32
N TRP A 453 -6.77 -17.35 1.02
CA TRP A 453 -8.12 -17.85 0.81
C TRP A 453 -9.20 -16.81 1.18
N ILE A 454 -8.99 -16.01 2.24
CA ILE A 454 -9.89 -14.90 2.60
C ILE A 454 -9.80 -13.81 1.55
N LYS A 455 -8.58 -13.42 1.14
CA LYS A 455 -8.38 -12.43 0.07
C LYS A 455 -9.12 -12.85 -1.21
N ARG A 456 -8.95 -14.11 -1.65
CA ARG A 456 -9.68 -14.68 -2.79
C ARG A 456 -11.20 -14.56 -2.63
N MET A 457 -11.74 -14.91 -1.47
CA MET A 457 -13.18 -14.81 -1.21
C MET A 457 -13.70 -13.36 -1.21
N ILE A 458 -12.96 -12.42 -0.63
CA ILE A 458 -13.31 -10.99 -0.68
C ILE A 458 -13.43 -10.53 -2.14
N PHE A 459 -12.43 -10.81 -2.98
CA PHE A 459 -12.40 -10.31 -4.35
C PHE A 459 -13.16 -11.14 -5.39
N LYS A 460 -13.68 -12.31 -5.02
CA LYS A 460 -14.76 -12.98 -5.78
C LYS A 460 -16.12 -12.31 -5.54
N LEU A 461 -16.36 -11.77 -4.34
CA LEU A 461 -17.68 -11.25 -3.93
C LEU A 461 -17.81 -9.72 -4.04
N LEU A 462 -16.71 -8.97 -3.86
CA LEU A 462 -16.70 -7.52 -3.76
C LEU A 462 -15.73 -6.90 -4.77
N SER A 463 -16.17 -5.81 -5.42
CA SER A 463 -15.28 -5.00 -6.25
C SER A 463 -14.26 -4.25 -5.40
N GLN A 464 -13.09 -3.91 -5.99
CA GLN A 464 -12.05 -3.16 -5.30
C GLN A 464 -12.53 -1.80 -4.77
N GLU A 465 -13.44 -1.13 -5.49
CA GLU A 465 -14.08 0.11 -5.03
C GLU A 465 -14.91 -0.10 -3.77
N THR A 466 -15.62 -1.23 -3.68
CA THR A 466 -16.43 -1.59 -2.51
C THR A 466 -15.52 -1.85 -1.31
N VAL A 467 -14.47 -2.66 -1.48
CA VAL A 467 -13.46 -2.92 -0.43
C VAL A 467 -12.81 -1.62 0.04
N THR A 468 -12.47 -0.71 -0.89
CA THR A 468 -11.82 0.57 -0.54
C THR A 468 -12.72 1.47 0.32
N LYS A 469 -14.05 1.41 0.19
CA LYS A 469 -14.99 2.19 1.02
C LYS A 469 -15.01 1.74 2.49
N PHE A 470 -14.58 0.51 2.78
CA PHE A 470 -14.47 -0.02 4.15
C PHE A 470 -13.09 0.18 4.80
N LEU A 471 -12.10 0.67 4.05
CA LEU A 471 -10.78 0.96 4.64
C LEU A 471 -10.87 2.19 5.56
N PRO A 472 -10.31 2.13 6.77
CA PRO A 472 -10.37 3.24 7.72
C PRO A 472 -9.61 4.45 7.18
N LYS A 473 -10.27 5.60 7.13
CA LYS A 473 -9.62 6.87 6.83
C LYS A 473 -8.76 7.25 8.04
N ARG A 474 -7.46 7.07 7.89
CA ARG A 474 -6.41 7.53 8.81
C ARG A 474 -5.26 8.02 7.95
N SER A 475 -4.50 8.97 8.45
CA SER A 475 -3.27 9.39 7.78
C SER A 475 -2.16 9.55 8.79
N LEU A 476 -0.98 9.12 8.37
CA LEU A 476 0.25 9.12 9.15
C LEU A 476 1.35 9.54 8.18
N ILE A 477 2.17 10.49 8.61
CA ILE A 477 3.45 10.77 7.96
C ILE A 477 4.55 10.66 9.02
N VAL A 478 5.71 10.17 8.61
CA VAL A 478 6.87 10.03 9.50
C VAL A 478 8.07 10.75 8.92
N GLU A 479 8.84 11.35 9.79
CA GLU A 479 10.20 11.79 9.48
C GLU A 479 11.18 10.73 9.98
N LEU A 480 12.09 10.33 9.11
CA LEU A 480 13.21 9.45 9.37
C LEU A 480 14.50 10.26 9.41
N SER A 481 15.46 9.81 10.20
CA SER A 481 16.86 10.24 10.11
C SER A 481 17.57 9.62 8.90
N GLU A 482 18.80 10.07 8.64
CA GLU A 482 19.71 9.51 7.64
C GLU A 482 20.04 8.02 7.88
N THR A 483 19.79 7.50 9.08
CA THR A 483 19.97 6.08 9.45
C THR A 483 18.66 5.29 9.52
N GLY A 484 17.52 5.90 9.17
CA GLY A 484 16.21 5.23 9.16
C GLY A 484 15.47 5.23 10.51
N SER A 485 16.04 5.79 11.57
CA SER A 485 15.33 5.92 12.86
C SER A 485 14.27 7.04 12.81
N TYR A 486 13.10 6.83 13.42
CA TYR A 486 12.01 7.80 13.46
C TYR A 486 12.39 9.05 14.29
N LYS A 487 12.24 10.23 13.69
CA LYS A 487 12.46 11.55 14.32
C LYS A 487 11.14 12.20 14.77
N ARG A 488 10.11 12.17 13.92
CA ARG A 488 8.78 12.78 14.16
C ARG A 488 7.68 11.93 13.52
N SER A 489 6.47 12.00 14.03
CA SER A 489 5.27 11.51 13.33
C SER A 489 4.08 12.45 13.50
N PHE A 490 3.38 12.75 12.42
CA PHE A 490 2.17 13.57 12.42
C PHE A 490 0.99 12.72 11.93
N HIS A 491 -0.14 12.80 12.64
CA HIS A 491 -1.29 11.94 12.42
C HIS A 491 -2.57 12.76 12.16
N ASP A 492 -3.47 12.19 11.35
CA ASP A 492 -4.90 12.49 11.31
C ASP A 492 -5.66 11.18 11.63
N PRO A 493 -6.11 10.97 12.89
CA PRO A 493 -6.78 9.73 13.31
C PRO A 493 -8.19 9.55 12.73
N THR A 494 -8.81 10.61 12.19
CA THR A 494 -10.10 10.55 11.52
C THR A 494 -9.96 10.51 10.00
N GLY A 495 -8.77 10.86 9.48
CA GLY A 495 -8.51 11.00 8.05
C GLY A 495 -9.50 11.95 7.38
N MET A 496 -9.95 12.98 8.12
CA MET A 496 -10.91 13.96 7.62
C MET A 496 -10.18 15.13 6.97
N THR A 497 -9.23 15.75 7.65
CA THR A 497 -8.51 16.93 7.12
C THR A 497 -7.57 16.50 6.00
N ALA A 498 -6.69 15.55 6.30
CA ALA A 498 -5.76 14.96 5.35
C ALA A 498 -6.09 13.48 5.16
N ALA A 499 -6.35 13.07 3.92
CA ALA A 499 -6.79 11.73 3.56
C ALA A 499 -6.00 11.20 2.37
N TYR A 500 -5.67 9.91 2.39
CA TYR A 500 -4.96 9.21 1.32
C TYR A 500 -3.66 9.95 0.92
N ILE A 501 -2.84 10.31 1.91
CA ILE A 501 -1.58 11.01 1.67
C ILE A 501 -0.63 10.07 0.92
N SER A 502 -0.21 10.48 -0.26
CA SER A 502 0.79 9.80 -1.08
C SER A 502 2.18 10.39 -0.89
N GLU A 503 2.31 11.68 -0.60
CA GLU A 503 3.61 12.36 -0.54
C GLU A 503 3.66 13.43 0.55
N VAL A 504 4.86 13.72 1.03
CA VAL A 504 5.18 14.88 1.86
C VAL A 504 6.31 15.65 1.21
N HIS A 505 6.00 16.79 0.58
CA HIS A 505 7.01 17.72 0.05
C HIS A 505 7.26 18.84 1.07
N GLU A 506 8.49 18.97 1.57
CA GLU A 506 8.88 20.06 2.47
C GLU A 506 9.47 21.22 1.66
N HIS A 507 8.89 22.42 1.82
CA HIS A 507 9.35 23.64 1.17
C HIS A 507 9.02 24.86 2.04
N ASP A 508 10.01 25.73 2.25
CA ASP A 508 9.93 27.03 2.95
C ASP A 508 9.21 27.01 4.31
N GLY A 509 9.47 25.96 5.11
CA GLY A 509 8.88 25.79 6.44
C GLY A 509 7.46 25.21 6.44
N TYR A 510 6.97 24.77 5.29
CA TYR A 510 5.68 24.08 5.14
C TYR A 510 5.87 22.64 4.65
N LEU A 511 4.97 21.76 5.07
CA LEU A 511 4.75 20.47 4.42
C LEU A 511 3.54 20.58 3.49
N TYR A 512 3.76 20.31 2.21
CA TYR A 512 2.73 20.10 1.20
C TYR A 512 2.47 18.60 1.10
N LEU A 513 1.23 18.19 1.33
CA LEU A 513 0.84 16.79 1.41
C LEU A 513 0.08 16.44 0.13
N GLY A 514 0.74 15.65 -0.72
CA GLY A 514 0.15 15.09 -1.93
C GLY A 514 -0.85 13.98 -1.60
N SER A 515 -1.84 13.79 -2.47
CA SER A 515 -2.78 12.69 -2.38
C SER A 515 -3.14 12.17 -3.75
N PHE A 516 -3.08 10.84 -3.91
CA PHE A 516 -3.53 10.16 -5.12
C PHE A 516 -5.05 10.21 -5.38
N ARG A 517 -5.83 10.83 -4.48
CA ARG A 517 -7.30 10.80 -4.50
C ARG A 517 -7.98 12.08 -4.07
N SER A 518 -7.44 12.80 -3.09
CA SER A 518 -8.11 13.98 -2.55
C SER A 518 -8.17 15.11 -3.59
N PRO A 519 -9.25 15.91 -3.66
CA PRO A 519 -9.39 16.98 -4.64
C PRO A 519 -8.75 18.30 -4.18
N PHE A 520 -7.61 18.21 -3.48
CA PHE A 520 -6.87 19.31 -2.85
C PHE A 520 -5.45 18.88 -2.52
N ILE A 521 -4.56 19.85 -2.28
CA ILE A 521 -3.29 19.67 -1.57
C ILE A 521 -3.50 20.14 -0.13
N CYS A 522 -3.00 19.42 0.87
CA CYS A 522 -2.96 19.96 2.23
C CYS A 522 -1.63 20.69 2.47
N ARG A 523 -1.64 21.86 3.10
CA ARG A 523 -0.43 22.58 3.54
C ARG A 523 -0.40 22.69 5.07
N LEU A 524 0.73 22.35 5.68
CA LEU A 524 0.93 22.37 7.13
C LEU A 524 2.16 23.22 7.47
N ASN A 525 2.00 24.27 8.28
CA ASN A 525 3.12 25.08 8.76
C ASN A 525 3.89 24.33 9.86
N LEU A 526 5.19 24.05 9.64
CA LEU A 526 6.04 23.32 10.58
C LEU A 526 6.31 24.07 11.89
N GLN A 527 6.19 25.40 11.92
CA GLN A 527 6.36 26.19 13.15
C GLN A 527 5.18 26.03 14.12
N HIS A 528 4.05 25.47 13.67
CA HIS A 528 2.81 25.36 14.44
C HIS A 528 2.51 23.93 14.93
N VAL A 529 3.44 22.96 14.79
CA VAL A 529 3.20 21.52 15.07
C VAL A 529 4.25 20.82 15.91
#